data_AF-A0A518BR42-F1
#
_entry.id   AF-A0A518BR42-F1
#
_cell.length_a   1.000
_cell.length_b   1.000
_cell.length_c   1.000
_cell.angle_alpha   90.00
_cell.angle_beta   90.00
_cell.angle_gamma   90.00
#
_symmetry.space_group_name_H-M   'P 1'
#
loop_
_entity.id
_entity.type
_entity.pdbx_description
1 polymer ?
#
loop_
_entity_poly.entity_id
_entity_poly.type
_entity_poly.pdbx_seq_one_letter_code
_entity_poly.pdbx_strand_id
1 'polypeptide(L)'
;MLNLIASSPADGWAVVRADDGEVSLLRPPYDSADRETLTSSGLERVFRDGGFLVREMPFESWSSLVATLIRERREALGPDRLEAAARAAFEVLKMATSDQIRGHLARLREASLASGTGQAQLVLRALLDAPALLADPALMREAALLMAELATPVHGRHGLASRQSAWGVRRDSEVDRIDREISRRESILNFTPAA
;
A
#
# COMPACT_ATOMS: atom_id res chain seq x y z
N MET A 1 -1.60 -23.73 -6.65
CA MET A 1 -0.33 -23.41 -5.99
C MET A 1 0.48 -22.50 -6.92
N LEU A 2 1.36 -21.71 -6.34
CA LEU A 2 2.28 -20.84 -7.06
C LEU A 2 3.68 -21.20 -6.61
N ASN A 3 4.64 -21.27 -7.52
CA ASN A 3 6.02 -21.50 -7.19
C ASN A 3 6.85 -20.28 -7.57
N LEU A 4 7.40 -19.57 -6.59
CA LEU A 4 8.42 -18.57 -6.86
C LEU A 4 9.65 -19.30 -7.41
N ILE A 5 10.17 -18.86 -8.55
CA ILE A 5 11.38 -19.41 -9.17
C ILE A 5 12.57 -18.50 -8.88
N ALA A 6 12.33 -17.19 -8.91
CA ALA A 6 13.38 -16.21 -8.69
C ALA A 6 12.80 -14.84 -8.35
N SER A 7 13.66 -13.96 -7.82
CA SER A 7 13.27 -12.58 -7.53
C SER A 7 14.47 -11.64 -7.48
N SER A 8 14.26 -10.36 -7.78
CA SER A 8 15.16 -9.26 -7.43
C SER A 8 14.56 -8.50 -6.24
N PRO A 9 15.09 -8.65 -5.01
CA PRO A 9 14.60 -7.90 -3.85
C PRO A 9 14.76 -6.38 -3.99
N ALA A 10 15.80 -5.91 -4.69
CA ALA A 10 16.04 -4.47 -4.87
C ALA A 10 14.93 -3.81 -5.70
N ASP A 11 14.56 -4.43 -6.82
CA ASP A 11 13.55 -3.91 -7.75
C ASP A 11 12.13 -4.36 -7.37
N GLY A 12 12.03 -5.42 -6.56
CA GLY A 12 10.79 -6.11 -6.25
C GLY A 12 10.29 -7.03 -7.36
N TRP A 13 11.09 -7.32 -8.39
CA TRP A 13 10.61 -8.19 -9.47
C TRP A 13 10.64 -9.65 -9.06
N ALA A 14 9.74 -10.47 -9.60
CA ALA A 14 9.68 -11.89 -9.31
C ALA A 14 9.28 -12.72 -10.53
N VAL A 15 9.81 -13.93 -10.64
CA VAL A 15 9.43 -14.92 -11.65
C VAL A 15 8.69 -16.03 -10.93
N VAL A 16 7.46 -16.31 -11.36
CA VAL A 16 6.57 -17.26 -10.71
C VAL A 16 6.03 -18.25 -11.72
N ARG A 17 5.92 -19.52 -11.31
CA ARG A 17 5.25 -20.58 -12.06
C ARG A 17 3.92 -20.93 -11.42
N ALA A 18 2.84 -20.94 -12.20
CA ALA A 18 1.54 -21.43 -11.76
C ALA A 18 1.43 -22.96 -11.95
N ASP A 19 0.39 -23.57 -11.38
CA ASP A 19 0.16 -25.03 -11.45
C ASP A 19 -0.01 -25.57 -12.87
N ASP A 20 -0.54 -24.75 -13.77
CA ASP A 20 -0.68 -25.06 -15.19
C ASP A 20 0.67 -25.04 -15.94
N GLY A 21 1.76 -24.72 -15.25
CA GLY A 21 3.10 -24.64 -15.79
C GLY A 21 3.44 -23.28 -16.41
N GLU A 22 2.50 -22.33 -16.43
CA GLU A 22 2.73 -21.01 -16.98
C GLU A 22 3.74 -20.24 -16.10
N VAL A 23 4.71 -19.60 -16.75
CA VAL A 23 5.71 -18.78 -16.06
C VAL A 23 5.45 -17.31 -16.36
N SER A 24 5.31 -16.51 -15.31
CA SER A 24 5.04 -15.08 -15.43
C SER A 24 6.08 -14.25 -14.69
N LEU A 25 6.37 -13.07 -15.25
CA LEU A 25 7.10 -12.01 -14.59
C LEU A 25 6.13 -11.11 -13.83
N LEU A 26 6.46 -10.88 -12.56
CA LEU A 26 5.72 -10.03 -11.66
C LEU A 26 6.53 -8.78 -11.37
N ARG A 27 5.87 -7.63 -11.46
CA ARG A 27 6.44 -6.33 -11.13
C ARG A 27 5.51 -5.62 -10.14
N PRO A 28 6.03 -4.82 -9.19
CA PRO A 28 5.20 -3.93 -8.39
C PRO A 28 4.30 -3.07 -9.29
N PRO A 29 3.01 -2.88 -8.98
CA PRO A 29 2.33 -3.17 -7.71
C PRO A 29 1.79 -4.61 -7.54
N TYR A 30 2.18 -5.55 -8.40
CA TYR A 30 1.75 -6.96 -8.39
C TYR A 30 0.25 -7.16 -8.61
N ASP A 31 -0.33 -6.39 -9.53
CA ASP A 31 -1.68 -6.68 -10.01
C ASP A 31 -1.69 -8.02 -10.76
N SER A 32 -2.70 -8.82 -10.50
CA SER A 32 -2.94 -10.06 -11.23
C SER A 32 -3.24 -9.84 -12.70
N ALA A 33 -3.80 -8.68 -13.07
CA ALA A 33 -4.06 -8.32 -14.46
C ALA A 33 -2.80 -7.93 -15.25
N ASP A 34 -1.76 -7.46 -14.55
CA ASP A 34 -0.51 -6.97 -15.15
C ASP A 34 0.57 -8.06 -15.28
N ARG A 35 0.19 -9.34 -15.18
CA ARG A 35 1.12 -10.46 -15.30
C ARG A 35 1.61 -10.58 -16.73
N GLU A 36 2.92 -10.52 -16.90
CA GLU A 36 3.55 -10.75 -18.19
C GLU A 36 4.00 -12.22 -18.30
N THR A 37 3.36 -12.99 -19.18
CA THR A 37 3.77 -14.37 -19.46
C THR A 37 5.14 -14.39 -20.15
N LEU A 38 6.07 -15.16 -19.61
CA LEU A 38 7.42 -15.29 -20.13
C LEU A 38 7.53 -16.50 -21.05
N THR A 39 8.11 -16.28 -22.24
CA THR A 39 8.67 -17.36 -23.05
C THR A 39 10.01 -17.82 -22.50
N SER A 40 10.52 -18.97 -22.92
CA SER A 40 11.85 -19.47 -22.54
C SER A 40 12.96 -18.44 -22.80
N SER A 41 12.88 -17.74 -23.94
CA SER A 41 13.84 -16.66 -24.27
C SER A 41 13.73 -15.43 -23.36
N GLY A 42 12.52 -15.11 -22.89
CA GLY A 42 12.28 -14.05 -21.92
C GLY A 42 12.85 -14.41 -20.55
N LEU A 43 12.68 -15.67 -20.13
CA LEU A 43 13.24 -16.20 -18.89
C LEU A 43 14.78 -16.07 -18.85
N GLU A 44 15.46 -16.50 -19.92
CA GLU A 44 16.92 -16.40 -20.02
C GLU A 44 17.42 -14.95 -19.91
N ARG A 45 16.71 -14.01 -20.56
CA ARG A 45 17.06 -12.58 -20.50
C ARG A 45 16.91 -12.03 -19.08
N VAL A 46 15.81 -12.36 -18.41
CA VAL A 46 15.54 -11.94 -17.04
C VAL A 46 16.65 -12.43 -16.09
N PHE A 47 17.10 -13.68 -16.23
CA PHE A 47 18.18 -14.22 -15.40
C PHE A 47 19.56 -13.63 -15.72
N ARG A 48 19.82 -13.29 -16.99
CA ARG A 48 21.11 -12.73 -17.41
C ARG A 48 21.30 -11.28 -16.98
N ASP A 49 20.24 -10.49 -17.08
CA ASP A 49 20.35 -9.02 -16.98
C ASP A 49 19.82 -8.47 -15.63
N GLY A 50 19.03 -9.24 -14.88
CA GLY A 50 18.12 -8.68 -13.89
C GLY A 50 18.47 -8.81 -12.40
N GLY A 51 19.69 -9.18 -12.02
CA GLY A 51 20.05 -9.30 -10.60
C GLY A 51 19.18 -10.28 -9.79
N PHE A 52 18.56 -11.24 -10.48
CA PHE A 52 17.63 -12.19 -9.88
C PHE A 52 18.37 -13.23 -9.05
N LEU A 53 17.88 -13.44 -7.83
CA LEU A 53 18.26 -14.56 -6.98
C LEU A 53 17.31 -15.71 -7.26
N VAL A 54 17.86 -16.85 -7.71
CA VAL A 54 17.13 -18.09 -7.93
C VAL A 54 16.72 -18.67 -6.59
N ARG A 55 15.43 -18.96 -6.43
CA ARG A 55 14.87 -19.62 -5.25
C ARG A 55 13.54 -20.27 -5.58
N GLU A 56 13.46 -21.57 -5.39
CA GLU A 56 12.24 -22.34 -5.57
C GLU A 56 11.48 -22.39 -4.24
N MET A 57 10.38 -21.65 -4.14
CA MET A 57 9.54 -21.62 -2.94
C MET A 57 8.06 -21.72 -3.30
N PRO A 58 7.34 -22.71 -2.77
CA PRO A 58 5.91 -22.85 -2.99
C PRO A 58 5.12 -21.86 -2.13
N PHE A 59 4.00 -21.39 -2.70
CA PHE A 59 3.02 -20.52 -2.08
C PHE A 59 1.61 -21.04 -2.35
N GLU A 60 0.82 -21.12 -1.29
CA GLU A 60 -0.57 -21.58 -1.33
C GLU A 60 -1.52 -20.56 -1.98
N SER A 61 -1.14 -19.28 -1.95
CA SER A 61 -1.99 -18.19 -2.43
C SER A 61 -1.20 -17.04 -3.05
N TRP A 62 -1.85 -16.29 -3.93
CA TRP A 62 -1.30 -15.05 -4.48
C TRP A 62 -0.96 -14.03 -3.39
N SER A 63 -1.86 -13.89 -2.40
CA SER A 63 -1.68 -12.95 -1.30
C SER A 63 -0.43 -13.25 -0.46
N SER A 64 -0.14 -14.54 -0.18
CA SER A 64 1.04 -14.94 0.59
C SER A 64 2.35 -14.69 -0.15
N LEU A 65 2.36 -14.94 -1.47
CA LEU A 65 3.47 -14.62 -2.36
C LEU A 65 3.75 -13.11 -2.37
N VAL A 66 2.73 -12.29 -2.65
CA VAL A 66 2.86 -10.82 -2.74
C VAL A 66 3.33 -10.24 -1.40
N ALA A 67 2.76 -10.68 -0.28
CA ALA A 67 3.19 -10.24 1.05
C ALA A 67 4.67 -10.54 1.31
N THR A 68 5.17 -11.69 0.85
CA THR A 68 6.57 -12.09 0.98
C THR A 68 7.49 -11.21 0.14
N LEU A 69 7.15 -10.98 -1.13
CA LEU A 69 7.92 -10.12 -2.03
C LEU A 69 8.00 -8.67 -1.51
N ILE A 70 6.89 -8.15 -0.97
CA ILE A 70 6.86 -6.80 -0.36
C ILE A 70 7.77 -6.73 0.87
N ARG A 71 7.73 -7.74 1.75
CA ARG A 71 8.57 -7.78 2.94
C ARG A 71 10.05 -7.79 2.56
N GLU A 72 10.44 -8.67 1.67
CA GLU A 72 11.85 -8.84 1.28
C GLU A 72 12.38 -7.61 0.55
N ARG A 73 11.55 -6.97 -0.28
CA ARG A 73 11.90 -5.69 -0.89
C ARG A 73 12.16 -4.61 0.16
N ARG A 74 11.34 -4.53 1.20
CA ARG A 74 11.55 -3.57 2.30
C ARG A 74 12.84 -3.84 3.05
N GLU A 75 13.12 -5.11 3.33
CA GLU A 75 14.36 -5.53 3.99
C GLU A 75 15.59 -5.20 3.12
N ALA A 76 15.51 -5.41 1.81
CA ALA A 76 16.61 -5.14 0.89
C ALA A 76 16.87 -3.65 0.62
N LEU A 77 15.83 -2.82 0.59
CA LEU A 77 15.99 -1.37 0.38
C LEU A 77 16.62 -0.67 1.58
N GLY A 78 16.39 -1.20 2.80
CA GLY A 78 16.82 -0.55 4.04
C GLY A 78 15.98 0.69 4.38
N PRO A 79 16.09 1.19 5.63
CA PRO A 79 15.24 2.27 6.13
C PRO A 79 15.40 3.58 5.35
N ASP A 80 16.63 3.95 4.97
CA ASP A 80 16.92 5.22 4.33
C ASP A 80 16.30 5.33 2.92
N ARG A 81 16.38 4.26 2.12
CA ARG A 81 15.75 4.24 0.79
C ARG A 81 14.24 4.13 0.87
N LEU A 82 13.70 3.45 1.88
CA LEU A 82 12.26 3.42 2.14
C LEU A 82 11.74 4.81 2.51
N GLU A 83 12.48 5.56 3.33
CA GLU A 83 12.12 6.93 3.68
C GLU A 83 12.21 7.85 2.45
N ALA A 84 13.27 7.73 1.65
CA ALA A 84 13.40 8.50 0.40
C ALA A 84 12.28 8.17 -0.60
N ALA A 85 11.91 6.90 -0.75
CA ALA A 85 10.81 6.47 -1.60
C ALA A 85 9.45 6.98 -1.08
N ALA A 86 9.24 6.98 0.24
CA ALA A 86 8.04 7.53 0.85
C ALA A 86 7.95 9.05 0.62
N ARG A 87 9.05 9.79 0.77
CA ARG A 87 9.13 11.22 0.45
C ARG A 87 8.86 11.50 -1.02
N ALA A 88 9.45 10.72 -1.93
CA ALA A 88 9.20 10.86 -3.36
C ALA A 88 7.74 10.57 -3.72
N ALA A 89 7.14 9.52 -3.14
CA ALA A 89 5.72 9.22 -3.30
C ALA A 89 4.85 10.37 -2.79
N PHE A 90 5.22 11.00 -1.68
CA PHE A 90 4.52 12.18 -1.15
C PHE A 90 4.58 13.37 -2.10
N GLU A 91 5.74 13.66 -2.70
CA GLU A 91 5.85 14.72 -3.72
C GLU A 91 4.98 14.43 -4.95
N VAL A 92 4.88 13.17 -5.38
CA VAL A 92 3.96 12.77 -6.47
C VAL A 92 2.50 12.99 -6.07
N LEU A 93 2.13 12.65 -4.83
CA LEU A 93 0.77 12.86 -4.32
C LEU A 93 0.39 14.35 -4.24
N LYS A 94 1.35 15.25 -4.04
CA LYS A 94 1.08 16.70 -4.09
C LYS A 94 0.60 17.18 -5.46
N MET A 95 1.01 16.49 -6.53
CA MET A 95 0.65 16.81 -7.91
C MET A 95 -0.53 15.98 -8.42
N ALA A 96 -1.06 15.05 -7.62
CA ALA A 96 -2.13 14.16 -8.02
C ALA A 96 -3.46 14.89 -8.16
N THR A 97 -4.24 14.55 -9.18
CA THR A 97 -5.60 15.04 -9.38
C THR A 97 -6.59 14.33 -8.47
N SER A 98 -7.79 14.92 -8.29
CA SER A 98 -8.88 14.33 -7.53
C SER A 98 -9.21 12.88 -7.98
N ASP A 99 -9.22 12.61 -9.28
CA ASP A 99 -9.50 11.27 -9.80
C ASP A 99 -8.39 10.26 -9.48
N GLN A 100 -7.12 10.70 -9.53
CA GLN A 100 -5.98 9.86 -9.15
C GLN A 100 -6.04 9.51 -7.65
N ILE A 101 -6.33 10.51 -6.80
CA ILE A 101 -6.54 10.31 -5.37
C ILE A 101 -7.69 9.33 -5.10
N ARG A 102 -8.83 9.48 -5.80
CA ARG A 102 -9.96 8.55 -5.69
C ARG A 102 -9.54 7.11 -6.04
N GLY A 103 -8.77 6.93 -7.11
CA GLY A 103 -8.20 5.65 -7.49
C GLY A 103 -7.26 5.07 -6.41
N HIS A 104 -6.47 5.91 -5.74
CA HIS A 104 -5.64 5.47 -4.61
C HIS A 104 -6.47 5.03 -3.40
N LEU A 105 -7.53 5.77 -3.05
CA LEU A 105 -8.45 5.40 -1.96
C LEU A 105 -9.14 4.06 -2.23
N ALA A 106 -9.62 3.83 -3.46
CA ALA A 106 -10.24 2.57 -3.86
C ALA A 106 -9.28 1.38 -3.72
N ARG A 107 -8.06 1.52 -4.23
CA ARG A 107 -7.01 0.49 -4.11
C ARG A 107 -6.62 0.23 -2.65
N LEU A 108 -6.59 1.26 -1.80
CA LEU A 108 -6.31 1.09 -0.37
C LEU A 108 -7.41 0.32 0.34
N ARG A 109 -8.68 0.60 0.02
CA ARG A 109 -9.81 -0.14 0.56
C ARG A 109 -9.70 -1.63 0.19
N GLU A 110 -9.42 -1.95 -1.07
CA GLU A 110 -9.22 -3.33 -1.53
C GLU A 110 -8.01 -4.00 -0.86
N ALA A 111 -6.85 -3.33 -0.84
CA ALA A 111 -5.62 -3.87 -0.24
C ALA A 111 -5.76 -4.10 1.27
N SER A 112 -6.52 -3.26 1.97
CA SER A 112 -6.78 -3.40 3.40
C SER A 112 -7.58 -4.66 3.76
N LEU A 113 -8.47 -5.10 2.86
CA LEU A 113 -9.21 -6.35 3.01
C LEU A 113 -8.32 -7.58 2.84
N ALA A 114 -7.24 -7.46 2.04
CA ALA A 114 -6.36 -8.58 1.70
C ALA A 114 -5.15 -8.74 2.63
N SER A 115 -4.55 -7.64 3.11
CA SER A 115 -3.23 -7.65 3.79
C SER A 115 -3.23 -7.08 5.21
N GLY A 116 -4.40 -6.70 5.75
CA GLY A 116 -4.54 -6.09 7.08
C GLY A 116 -4.37 -4.56 7.06
N THR A 117 -4.82 -3.91 8.14
CA THR A 117 -5.08 -2.45 8.17
C THR A 117 -3.83 -1.57 8.36
N GLY A 118 -2.73 -2.11 8.90
CA GLY A 118 -1.58 -1.31 9.34
C GLY A 118 -0.82 -0.57 8.22
N GLN A 119 -0.59 -1.20 7.06
CA GLN A 119 0.02 -0.50 5.92
C GLN A 119 -0.96 0.46 5.23
N ALA A 120 -2.22 0.08 5.14
CA ALA A 120 -3.25 0.92 4.53
C ALA A 120 -3.43 2.24 5.29
N GLN A 121 -3.39 2.22 6.63
CA GLN A 121 -3.43 3.42 7.46
C GLN A 121 -2.24 4.37 7.21
N LEU A 122 -1.03 3.84 7.03
CA LEU A 122 0.16 4.66 6.78
C LEU A 122 0.07 5.40 5.43
N VAL A 123 -0.36 4.69 4.39
CA VAL A 123 -0.53 5.29 3.06
C VAL A 123 -1.71 6.27 3.06
N LEU A 124 -2.81 5.93 3.74
CA LEU A 124 -3.96 6.82 3.86
C LEU A 124 -3.59 8.11 4.60
N ARG A 125 -2.78 8.03 5.65
CA ARG A 125 -2.25 9.21 6.35
C ARG A 125 -1.40 10.09 5.46
N ALA A 126 -0.58 9.50 4.58
CA ALA A 126 0.19 10.26 3.60
C ALA A 126 -0.71 10.93 2.53
N LEU A 127 -1.86 10.33 2.20
CA LEU A 127 -2.84 10.92 1.27
C LEU A 127 -3.58 12.11 1.87
N LEU A 128 -3.78 12.17 3.20
CA LEU A 128 -4.51 13.27 3.85
C LEU A 128 -3.86 14.64 3.66
N ASP A 129 -2.57 14.69 3.36
CA ASP A 129 -1.85 15.93 3.10
C ASP A 129 -1.85 16.33 1.61
N ALA A 130 -2.49 15.55 0.72
CA ALA A 130 -2.54 15.85 -0.71
C ALA A 130 -3.44 17.07 -0.98
N PRO A 131 -2.97 18.10 -1.74
CA PRO A 131 -3.74 19.31 -2.02
C PRO A 131 -5.09 19.05 -2.69
N ALA A 132 -5.16 18.10 -3.61
CA ALA A 132 -6.41 17.73 -4.28
C ALA A 132 -7.44 17.10 -3.33
N LEU A 133 -6.98 16.36 -2.31
CA LEU A 133 -7.85 15.79 -1.28
C LEU A 133 -8.36 16.88 -0.34
N LEU A 134 -7.51 17.85 0.02
CA LEU A 134 -7.87 19.01 0.83
C LEU A 134 -8.84 19.98 0.13
N ALA A 135 -8.75 20.07 -1.20
CA ALA A 135 -9.59 20.95 -2.02
C ALA A 135 -10.98 20.37 -2.35
N ASP A 136 -11.17 19.05 -2.18
CA ASP A 136 -12.42 18.34 -2.51
C ASP A 136 -13.07 17.76 -1.24
N PRO A 137 -14.15 18.38 -0.72
CA PRO A 137 -14.84 17.92 0.48
C PRO A 137 -15.42 16.50 0.37
N ALA A 138 -15.76 16.04 -0.83
CA ALA A 138 -16.27 14.69 -1.04
C ALA A 138 -15.15 13.66 -0.89
N LEU A 139 -13.98 13.92 -1.48
CA LEU A 139 -12.80 13.06 -1.33
C LEU A 139 -12.28 13.03 0.11
N MET A 140 -12.28 14.18 0.80
CA MET A 140 -11.92 14.22 2.21
C MET A 140 -12.85 13.33 3.05
N ARG A 141 -14.16 13.35 2.76
CA ARG A 141 -15.14 12.48 3.42
C ARG A 141 -14.88 11.01 3.13
N GLU A 142 -14.59 10.65 1.88
CA GLU A 142 -14.23 9.27 1.50
C GLU A 142 -12.98 8.78 2.26
N ALA A 143 -11.95 9.61 2.34
CA ALA A 143 -10.72 9.28 3.06
C ALA A 143 -10.94 9.15 4.58
N ALA A 144 -11.76 10.02 5.16
CA ALA A 144 -12.14 9.94 6.58
C ALA A 144 -12.94 8.67 6.90
N LEU A 145 -13.89 8.30 6.04
CA LEU A 145 -14.64 7.04 6.18
C LEU A 145 -13.71 5.83 6.11
N LEU A 146 -12.78 5.82 5.15
CA LEU A 146 -11.79 4.75 5.05
C LEU A 146 -10.86 4.72 6.27
N MET A 147 -10.43 5.86 6.81
CA MET A 147 -9.65 5.92 8.05
C MET A 147 -10.42 5.30 9.22
N ALA A 148 -11.71 5.63 9.36
CA ALA A 148 -12.57 5.06 10.39
C ALA A 148 -12.74 3.55 10.23
N GLU A 149 -12.99 3.06 9.00
CA GLU A 149 -13.08 1.63 8.66
C GLU A 149 -11.80 0.87 9.02
N LEU A 150 -10.63 1.50 8.81
CA LEU A 150 -9.34 0.90 9.13
C LEU A 150 -8.99 0.98 10.62
N ALA A 151 -9.53 1.97 11.35
CA ALA A 151 -9.29 2.18 12.77
C ALA A 151 -10.14 1.27 13.65
N THR A 152 -11.32 0.84 13.18
CA THR A 152 -12.12 -0.18 13.87
C THR A 152 -11.37 -1.52 13.83
N PRO A 153 -10.97 -2.08 14.99
CA PRO A 153 -10.40 -3.41 15.03
C PRO A 153 -11.50 -4.38 14.60
N VAL A 154 -11.30 -5.06 13.48
CA VAL A 154 -12.14 -6.20 13.06
C VAL A 154 -11.99 -7.28 14.13
N HIS A 155 -12.85 -7.25 15.15
CA HIS A 155 -12.99 -8.30 16.14
C HIS A 155 -13.58 -9.52 15.45
N GLY A 156 -12.70 -10.30 14.81
CA GLY A 156 -13.08 -11.57 14.19
C GLY A 156 -12.45 -11.76 12.82
N ARG A 157 -11.14 -12.06 12.79
CA ARG A 157 -10.54 -13.08 11.91
C ARG A 157 -9.07 -13.26 12.28
N HIS A 158 -8.82 -14.41 12.91
CA HIS A 158 -7.54 -15.09 13.15
C HIS A 158 -6.34 -14.23 13.61
N GLY A 159 -6.01 -14.39 14.89
CA GLY A 159 -4.84 -13.80 15.50
C GLY A 159 -3.52 -14.28 14.89
N LEU A 160 -2.54 -13.37 14.92
CA LEU A 160 -1.15 -13.66 15.23
C LEU A 160 -0.40 -12.34 15.49
N ALA A 161 0.22 -12.30 16.66
CA ALA A 161 1.35 -11.46 17.05
C ALA A 161 1.18 -9.93 17.01
N SER A 162 0.79 -9.40 18.17
CA SER A 162 1.32 -8.16 18.72
C SER A 162 2.85 -8.07 18.56
N ARG A 163 3.32 -7.31 17.57
CA ARG A 163 4.65 -6.70 17.59
C ARG A 163 4.46 -5.21 17.77
N GLN A 164 4.84 -4.75 18.97
CA GLN A 164 5.05 -3.34 19.28
C GLN A 164 5.87 -2.70 18.17
N SER A 165 5.31 -1.68 17.53
CA SER A 165 5.97 -0.89 16.51
C SER A 165 7.19 -0.18 17.11
N ALA A 166 8.33 -0.31 16.44
CA ALA A 166 9.58 0.42 16.69
C ALA A 166 9.51 1.94 16.37
N TRP A 167 8.31 2.49 16.24
CA TRP A 167 8.07 3.91 16.04
C TRP A 167 7.06 4.38 17.09
N GLY A 168 7.59 4.82 18.22
CA GLY A 168 6.83 5.43 19.30
C GLY A 168 6.26 6.79 18.87
N VAL A 169 5.16 6.78 18.12
CA VAL A 169 4.33 7.98 17.94
C VAL A 169 3.11 7.82 18.83
N ARG A 170 3.04 8.66 19.86
CA ARG A 170 1.92 8.75 20.81
C ARG A 170 0.60 8.91 20.05
N ARG A 171 -0.23 7.87 20.05
CA ARG A 171 -1.50 7.78 19.30
C ARG A 171 -2.58 8.75 19.79
N ASP A 172 -2.50 9.20 21.03
CA ASP A 172 -3.67 9.82 21.67
C ASP A 172 -3.75 11.34 21.44
N SER A 173 -2.65 12.04 21.16
CA SER A 173 -2.68 13.51 21.03
C SER A 173 -3.07 14.04 19.66
N GLU A 174 -3.02 13.20 18.62
CA GLU A 174 -3.12 13.64 17.23
C GLU A 174 -4.52 13.42 16.64
N VAL A 175 -5.23 12.38 17.08
CA VAL A 175 -6.65 12.17 16.80
C VAL A 175 -7.48 13.30 17.43
N ASP A 176 -7.20 13.63 18.70
CA ASP A 176 -7.81 14.78 19.38
C ASP A 176 -7.51 16.12 18.71
N ARG A 177 -6.41 16.22 17.96
CA ARG A 177 -6.07 17.44 17.21
C ARG A 177 -6.89 17.54 15.92
N ILE A 178 -7.08 16.43 15.21
CA ILE A 178 -7.87 16.36 13.98
C ILE A 178 -9.36 16.58 14.29
N ASP A 179 -9.91 15.96 15.34
CA ASP A 179 -11.31 16.16 15.75
C ASP A 179 -11.58 17.61 16.19
N ARG A 180 -10.60 18.25 16.87
CA ARG A 180 -10.69 19.68 17.21
C ARG A 180 -10.63 20.58 15.98
N GLU A 181 -9.82 20.23 14.99
CA GLU A 181 -9.69 21.02 13.76
C GLU A 181 -10.95 20.89 12.88
N ILE A 182 -11.56 19.71 12.81
CA ILE A 182 -12.86 19.46 12.15
C ILE A 182 -13.96 20.26 12.86
N SER A 183 -14.08 20.11 14.20
CA SER A 183 -15.08 20.84 15.00
C SER A 183 -14.94 22.36 14.89
N ARG A 184 -13.70 22.87 14.82
CA ARG A 184 -13.43 24.31 14.66
C ARG A 184 -13.90 24.82 13.31
N ARG A 185 -13.69 24.05 12.23
CA ARG A 185 -14.09 24.45 10.87
C ARG A 185 -15.60 24.34 10.65
N GLU A 186 -16.26 23.36 11.25
CA GLU A 186 -17.72 23.28 11.27
C GLU A 186 -18.36 24.44 12.05
N SER A 187 -17.72 24.91 13.12
CA SER A 187 -18.18 26.09 13.87
C SER A 187 -18.05 27.40 13.06
N ILE A 188 -17.03 27.51 12.21
CA ILE A 188 -16.84 28.67 11.31
C ILE A 188 -17.87 28.67 10.17
N LEU A 189 -18.29 27.50 9.68
CA LEU A 189 -19.28 27.38 8.61
C LEU A 189 -20.73 27.62 9.09
N ASN A 190 -20.99 27.57 10.40
CA ASN A 190 -22.32 27.82 10.98
C ASN A 190 -22.56 29.28 11.43
N PHE A 191 -21.59 30.19 11.26
CA PHE A 191 -21.78 31.62 11.50
C PHE A 191 -22.07 32.36 10.18
N THR A 192 -23.27 32.15 9.64
CA THR A 192 -23.85 33.08 8.66
C THR A 192 -24.94 33.87 9.41
N PRO A 193 -24.77 35.17 9.71
CA PRO A 193 -25.85 35.96 10.26
C PRO A 193 -26.91 36.10 9.16
N ALA A 194 -28.12 35.58 9.43
CA ALA A 194 -29.27 35.85 8.60
C ALA A 194 -29.52 37.37 8.60
N ALA A 195 -29.39 37.98 7.42
CA ALA A 195 -29.84 39.33 7.13
C ALA A 195 -31.33 39.31 6.75
#